data_AF-A0A2U3HE82-F1
#
_entry.id   AF-A0A2U3HE82-F1
#
_cell.length_a   1.000
_cell.length_b   1.000
_cell.length_c   1.000
_cell.angle_alpha   90.00
_cell.angle_beta   90.00
_cell.angle_gamma   90.00
#
_symmetry.space_group_name_H-M   'P 1'
#
loop_
_entity.id
_entity.type
_entity.pdbx_description
1 polymer ?
#
loop_
_entity_poly.entity_id
_entity_poly.type
_entity_poly.pdbx_seq_one_letter_code
_entity_poly.pdbx_strand_id
1 'polypeptide(L)'
;MRHRHNTEGPCAEVLVLTRGTTTTHLVFRGGEGRLVPDDFLHSGAVALGEHAALNLHEPGVVRAFVDEALRRGLLEGPAELDGWELFPAVAARRTTDG
;
A
#
# COMPACT_ATOMS: atom_id res chain seq x y z
N MET A 1 9.13 3.52 -2.02
CA MET A 1 7.87 4.10 -1.54
C MET A 1 7.92 5.61 -1.81
N ARG A 2 6.81 6.22 -2.19
CA ARG A 2 6.68 7.65 -2.44
C ARG A 2 5.37 8.17 -1.84
N HIS A 3 5.44 9.22 -1.06
CA HIS A 3 4.27 9.99 -0.64
C HIS A 3 3.84 10.93 -1.78
N ARG A 4 2.53 10.97 -2.09
CA ARG A 4 1.91 11.88 -3.06
C ARG A 4 0.96 12.79 -2.31
N HIS A 5 1.43 13.99 -2.01
CA HIS A 5 0.63 15.05 -1.41
C HIS A 5 -0.34 15.62 -2.45
N ASN A 6 -1.59 15.86 -2.05
CA ASN A 6 -2.59 16.48 -2.90
C ASN A 6 -3.19 17.68 -2.16
N THR A 7 -3.11 18.86 -2.78
CA THR A 7 -3.60 20.12 -2.18
C THR A 7 -5.11 20.32 -2.34
N GLU A 8 -5.75 19.55 -3.23
CA GLU A 8 -7.18 19.70 -3.57
C GLU A 8 -8.00 18.41 -3.30
N GLY A 9 -7.40 17.40 -2.67
CA GLY A 9 -8.04 16.12 -2.37
C GLY A 9 -7.20 15.27 -1.42
N PRO A 10 -7.60 14.02 -1.14
CA PRO A 10 -6.89 13.20 -0.15
C PRO A 10 -5.46 12.88 -0.61
N CYS A 11 -4.50 12.98 0.32
CA CYS A 11 -3.13 12.50 0.14
C CYS A 11 -3.11 11.01 -0.22
N ALA A 12 -2.00 10.54 -0.80
CA ALA A 12 -1.83 9.13 -1.13
C ALA A 12 -0.42 8.64 -0.85
N GLU A 13 -0.31 7.38 -0.42
CA GLU A 13 0.97 6.66 -0.37
C GLU A 13 1.11 5.77 -1.59
N VAL A 14 2.30 5.73 -2.18
CA VAL A 14 2.58 4.93 -3.38
C VAL A 14 3.69 3.93 -3.11
N LEU A 15 3.36 2.64 -3.14
CA LEU A 15 4.33 1.56 -3.14
C LEU A 15 4.68 1.20 -4.58
N VAL A 16 5.92 1.49 -4.96
CA VAL A 16 6.47 1.19 -6.29
C VAL A 16 7.06 -0.21 -6.27
N LEU A 17 6.56 -1.08 -7.14
CA LEU A 17 7.03 -2.45 -7.33
C LEU A 17 7.66 -2.56 -8.73
N THR A 18 8.92 -2.96 -8.81
CA THR A 18 9.62 -3.12 -10.09
C THR A 18 10.03 -4.58 -10.28
N ARG A 19 9.67 -5.15 -11.44
CA ARG A 19 10.02 -6.52 -11.84
C ARG A 19 10.57 -6.49 -13.27
N GLY A 20 11.86 -6.77 -13.42
CA GLY A 20 12.54 -6.60 -14.71
C GLY A 20 12.46 -5.14 -15.16
N THR A 21 11.87 -4.90 -16.33
CA THR A 21 11.61 -3.55 -16.87
C THR A 21 10.20 -3.03 -16.57
N THR A 22 9.33 -3.85 -15.98
CA THR A 22 7.95 -3.50 -15.66
C THR A 22 7.87 -2.86 -14.27
N THR A 23 7.17 -1.74 -14.17
CA THR A 23 6.92 -1.05 -12.89
C THR A 23 5.43 -0.91 -12.65
N THR A 24 4.99 -1.38 -11.48
CA THR A 24 3.60 -1.30 -11.00
C THR A 24 3.56 -0.38 -9.77
N HIS A 25 2.56 0.48 -9.69
CA HIS A 25 2.35 1.38 -8.57
C HIS A 25 1.10 0.97 -7.80
N LEU A 26 1.26 0.58 -6.54
CA LEU A 26 0.13 0.43 -5.63
C LEU A 26 -0.14 1.78 -4.97
N VAL A 27 -1.29 2.37 -5.24
CA VAL A 27 -1.69 3.69 -4.76
C VAL A 27 -2.70 3.53 -3.62
N PHE A 28 -2.32 3.98 -2.44
CA PHE A 28 -3.16 4.02 -1.25
C PHE A 28 -3.69 5.45 -1.08
N ARG A 29 -4.87 5.73 -1.61
CA ARG A 29 -5.52 7.05 -1.46
C ARG A 29 -6.16 7.17 -0.08
N GLY A 30 -5.90 8.26 0.62
CA GLY A 30 -6.61 8.63 1.84
C GLY A 30 -8.11 8.85 1.57
N GLY A 31 -8.91 8.83 2.62
CA GLY A 31 -10.35 9.04 2.53
C GLY A 31 -11.08 8.46 3.73
N GLU A 32 -12.41 8.40 3.66
CA GLU A 32 -13.23 7.89 4.76
C GLU A 32 -12.82 6.44 5.15
N GLY A 33 -12.37 6.26 6.40
CA GLY A 33 -11.87 4.99 6.92
C GLY A 33 -10.49 4.55 6.41
N ARG A 34 -9.86 5.31 5.49
CA ARG A 34 -8.54 5.05 4.90
C ARG A 34 -7.55 6.12 5.36
N LEU A 35 -6.73 5.75 6.34
CA LEU A 35 -5.74 6.64 6.93
C LEU A 35 -4.41 6.51 6.17
N VAL A 36 -3.91 7.64 5.72
CA VAL A 36 -2.58 7.81 5.15
C VAL A 36 -1.94 9.03 5.81
N PRO A 37 -0.61 9.20 5.74
CA PRO A 37 0.02 10.33 6.39
C PRO A 37 -0.43 11.62 5.72
N ASP A 38 -1.01 12.55 6.50
CA ASP A 38 -1.45 13.87 6.03
C ASP A 38 -0.82 14.91 6.96
N ASP A 39 0.39 15.35 6.63
CA ASP A 39 1.30 16.26 7.36
C ASP A 39 1.99 15.76 8.64
N PHE A 40 1.30 15.18 9.64
CA PHE A 40 1.90 14.89 10.97
C PHE A 40 2.22 13.41 11.27
N LEU A 41 1.81 12.49 10.41
CA LEU A 41 2.04 11.05 10.57
C LEU A 41 3.37 10.63 9.90
N HIS A 42 4.01 9.58 10.42
CA HIS A 42 5.20 9.01 9.78
C HIS A 42 4.86 8.53 8.36
N SER A 43 5.66 8.95 7.38
CA SER A 43 5.58 8.50 5.99
C SER A 43 5.50 6.97 5.93
N GLY A 44 4.59 6.45 5.10
CA GLY A 44 4.49 4.99 4.84
C GLY A 44 3.58 4.21 5.76
N ALA A 45 2.97 4.83 6.76
CA ALA A 45 1.86 4.22 7.47
C ALA A 45 0.58 4.27 6.62
N VAL A 46 -0.05 3.12 6.36
CA VAL A 46 -1.39 3.03 5.77
C VAL A 46 -2.28 2.21 6.70
N ALA A 47 -3.47 2.72 7.01
CA ALA A 47 -4.40 2.02 7.91
C ALA A 47 -5.85 2.05 7.44
N LEU A 48 -6.57 0.98 7.76
CA LEU A 48 -7.99 0.82 7.48
C LEU A 48 -8.73 0.69 8.83
N GLY A 49 -9.46 1.73 9.22
CA GLY A 49 -10.06 1.84 10.55
C GLY A 49 -9.03 1.86 11.69
N GLU A 50 -9.45 1.54 12.91
CA GLU A 50 -8.60 1.62 14.11
C GLU A 50 -7.68 0.40 14.33
N HIS A 51 -7.92 -0.71 13.63
CA HIS A 51 -7.37 -2.02 14.03
C HIS A 51 -6.39 -2.64 13.02
N ALA A 52 -6.23 -2.04 11.84
CA ALA A 52 -5.33 -2.57 10.83
C ALA A 52 -4.45 -1.43 10.30
N ALA A 53 -3.20 -1.40 10.75
CA ALA A 53 -2.17 -0.49 10.25
C ALA A 53 -1.00 -1.30 9.68
N LEU A 54 -0.49 -0.89 8.53
CA LEU A 54 0.66 -1.48 7.87
C LEU A 54 1.69 -0.39 7.59
N ASN A 55 2.96 -0.73 7.83
CA ASN A 55 4.07 0.15 7.52
C ASN A 55 4.73 -0.28 6.20
N LEU A 56 4.57 0.52 5.15
CA LEU A 56 5.14 0.27 3.83
C LEU A 56 6.68 0.37 3.79
N HIS A 57 7.33 0.79 4.87
CA HIS A 57 8.79 0.70 5.02
C HIS A 57 9.25 -0.66 5.54
N GLU A 58 8.36 -1.47 6.12
CA GLU A 58 8.75 -2.79 6.62
C GLU A 58 8.94 -3.77 5.45
N PRO A 59 10.12 -4.39 5.32
CA PRO A 59 10.36 -5.37 4.26
C PRO A 59 9.37 -6.53 4.26
N GLY A 60 8.86 -6.92 5.43
CA GLY A 60 7.83 -7.96 5.57
C GLY A 60 6.48 -7.56 4.98
N VAL A 61 6.07 -6.30 5.20
CA VAL A 61 4.84 -5.74 4.61
C VAL A 61 4.98 -5.65 3.10
N VAL A 62 6.11 -5.13 2.61
CA VAL A 62 6.37 -5.01 1.17
C VAL A 62 6.35 -6.38 0.49
N ARG A 63 7.02 -7.40 1.06
CA ARG A 63 6.98 -8.77 0.53
C ARG A 63 5.57 -9.33 0.48
N ALA A 64 4.77 -9.13 1.52
CA ALA A 64 3.39 -9.60 1.53
C ALA A 64 2.51 -8.94 0.43
N PHE A 65 2.71 -7.65 0.14
CA PHE A 65 2.07 -6.98 -0.99
C PHE A 65 2.53 -7.55 -2.34
N VAL A 66 3.83 -7.82 -2.50
CA VAL A 66 4.37 -8.44 -3.71
C VAL A 66 3.78 -9.84 -3.91
N ASP A 67 3.77 -10.66 -2.87
CA ASP A 67 3.25 -12.04 -2.92
C ASP A 67 1.76 -12.05 -3.29
N GLU A 68 0.97 -11.16 -2.68
CA GLU A 68 -0.46 -11.06 -2.98
C GLU A 68 -0.72 -10.53 -4.40
N ALA A 69 0.05 -9.53 -4.85
CA ALA A 69 -0.06 -9.02 -6.22
C ALA A 69 0.32 -10.08 -7.26
N LEU A 70 1.37 -10.88 -7.00
CA LEU A 70 1.76 -12.03 -7.83
C LEU A 70 0.66 -13.10 -7.85
N ARG A 71 0.11 -13.45 -6.69
CA ARG A 71 -0.97 -14.44 -6.56
C ARG A 71 -2.20 -14.06 -7.38
N ARG A 72 -2.47 -12.76 -7.54
CA ARG A 72 -3.58 -12.21 -8.32
C ARG A 72 -3.24 -11.92 -9.79
N GLY A 73 -1.99 -12.14 -10.24
CA GLY A 73 -1.56 -11.82 -11.61
C GLY A 73 -1.48 -10.32 -11.90
N LEU A 74 -1.34 -9.47 -10.89
CA LEU A 74 -1.43 -8.01 -11.03
C LEU A 74 -0.10 -7.34 -11.44
N LEU A 75 0.99 -8.11 -11.53
CA LEU A 75 2.33 -7.62 -11.88
C LEU A 75 2.73 -7.89 -13.34
N GLU A 76 1.76 -8.21 -14.21
CA GLU A 76 2.01 -8.58 -15.61
C GLU A 76 2.22 -7.38 -16.55
N GLY A 77 2.03 -6.15 -16.08
CA GLY A 77 2.22 -4.94 -16.89
C GLY A 77 2.34 -3.66 -16.05
N PRO A 78 2.74 -2.54 -16.68
CA PRO A 78 2.78 -1.25 -16.03
C PRO A 78 1.36 -0.79 -15.72
N ALA A 79 1.04 -0.67 -14.43
CA ALA A 79 -0.29 -0.31 -13.96
C ALA A 79 -0.20 0.53 -12.68
N GLU A 80 -1.10 1.49 -12.54
CA GLU A 80 -1.47 2.02 -11.22
C GLU A 80 -2.67 1.20 -10.71
N LEU A 81 -2.52 0.59 -9.53
CA LEU A 81 -3.54 -0.25 -8.89
C LEU A 81 -3.96 0.39 -7.56
N ASP A 82 -5.20 0.15 -7.14
CA ASP A 82 -5.63 0.54 -5.80
C ASP A 82 -5.00 -0.43 -4.76
N GLY A 83 -4.08 0.09 -3.96
CA GLY A 83 -3.39 -0.69 -2.92
C GLY A 83 -4.35 -1.19 -1.82
N TRP A 84 -5.49 -0.54 -1.65
CA TRP A 84 -6.50 -0.94 -0.66
C TRP A 84 -7.19 -2.27 -1.01
N GLU A 85 -7.23 -2.68 -2.28
CA GLU A 85 -7.80 -3.98 -2.68
C GLU A 85 -6.96 -5.18 -2.20
N LEU A 86 -5.67 -4.94 -1.95
CA LEU A 86 -4.70 -5.93 -1.46
C LEU A 86 -4.58 -5.88 0.07
N PHE A 87 -4.89 -4.72 0.67
CA PHE A 87 -4.68 -4.43 2.09
C PHE A 87 -5.29 -5.47 3.04
N PRO A 88 -6.57 -5.88 2.93
CA PRO A 88 -7.16 -6.85 3.88
C PRO A 88 -6.43 -8.19 3.90
N ALA A 89 -6.01 -8.68 2.72
CA ALA A 89 -5.29 -9.94 2.59
C ALA A 89 -3.89 -9.84 3.22
N VAL A 90 -3.20 -8.70 3.04
CA VAL A 90 -1.88 -8.46 3.65
C VAL A 90 -2.00 -8.30 5.17
N ALA A 91 -2.97 -7.55 5.65
CA ALA A 91 -3.21 -7.34 7.08
C ALA A 91 -3.49 -8.67 7.80
N ALA A 92 -4.35 -9.52 7.24
CA ALA A 92 -4.66 -10.84 7.82
C ALA A 92 -3.45 -11.77 7.92
N ARG A 93 -2.52 -11.68 6.96
CA ARG A 93 -1.26 -12.46 7.02
C ARG A 93 -0.37 -11.99 8.15
N ARG A 94 -0.28 -10.67 8.37
CA ARG A 94 0.55 -10.10 9.44
C ARG A 94 0.02 -10.35 10.85
N THR A 95 -1.29 -10.47 11.02
CA THR A 95 -1.86 -10.88 12.33
C THR A 95 -1.64 -12.36 12.64
N THR A 96 -1.32 -13.18 11.63
CA THR A 96 -1.07 -14.63 11.79
C THR A 96 0.41 -14.94 12.02
N ASP A 97 1.31 -14.06 11.59
CA ASP A 97 2.78 -14.17 11.78
C ASP A 97 3.27 -13.58 13.13
N GLY A 98 2.35 -13.17 14.01
CA GLY A 98 2.63 -12.51 15.30
C GLY A 98 2.44 -13.41 16.52
#